data_AF-A0A3D0EQU5-F1
#
_entry.id   AF-A0A3D0EQU5-F1
#
_cell.length_a   1.000
_cell.length_b   1.000
_cell.length_c   1.000
_cell.angle_alpha   90.00
_cell.angle_beta   90.00
_cell.angle_gamma   90.00
#
_symmetry.space_group_name_H-M   'P 1'
#
loop_
_entity.id
_entity.type
_entity.pdbx_description
1 polymer ?
#
loop_
_entity_poly.entity_id
_entity_poly.type
_entity_poly.pdbx_seq_one_letter_code
_entity_poly.pdbx_strand_id
1 'polypeptide(L)'
;MRFRTYEKDGKEVQAIADSLPDDELDIIAARVDEMMEQHKSNPLLAPMCAFMLRHFDNPVIGMFDMDDEAVEAAEAFLRDMMVTAAKRERAIEIWKHNHSYDEVA
;
A
#
# COMPACT_ATOMS: atom_id res chain seq x y z
N MET A 1 13.49 7.25 -11.24
CA MET A 1 14.60 7.51 -10.30
C MET A 1 14.62 6.40 -9.27
N ARG A 2 15.69 5.63 -9.14
CA ARG A 2 15.79 4.51 -8.18
C ARG A 2 16.43 5.05 -6.90
N PHE A 3 15.62 5.41 -5.90
CA PHE A 3 16.12 5.78 -4.57
C PHE A 3 16.81 4.54 -3.97
N ARG A 4 18.14 4.56 -3.87
CA ARG A 4 18.89 3.65 -2.99
C ARG A 4 19.02 4.38 -1.66
N THR A 5 18.01 4.26 -0.81
CA THR A 5 18.14 4.65 0.61
C THR A 5 19.20 3.74 1.22
N TYR A 6 20.27 4.31 1.78
CA TYR A 6 21.16 3.54 2.64
C TYR A 6 20.36 3.06 3.86
N GLU A 7 20.78 1.98 4.53
CA GLU A 7 20.01 1.36 5.62
C GLU A 7 19.64 2.36 6.75
N LYS A 8 20.47 3.39 6.95
CA LYS A 8 20.23 4.49 7.89
C LYS A 8 19.07 5.40 7.43
N ASP A 9 19.09 5.86 6.19
CA ASP A 9 18.05 6.74 5.61
C ASP A 9 16.69 6.03 5.61
N GLY A 10 16.67 4.72 5.37
CA GLY A 10 15.45 3.92 5.43
C GLY A 10 14.80 3.88 6.82
N LYS A 11 15.62 3.84 7.89
CA LYS A 11 15.11 3.89 9.28
C LYS A 11 14.54 5.26 9.62
N GLU A 12 15.17 6.32 9.14
CA GLU A 12 14.69 7.69 9.38
C GLU A 12 13.39 7.98 8.63
N VAL A 13 13.31 7.59 7.35
CA VAL A 13 12.06 7.67 6.57
C VAL A 13 10.94 6.88 7.25
N GLN A 14 11.22 5.69 7.77
CA GLN A 14 10.22 4.91 8.49
C GLN A 14 9.77 5.62 9.79
N ALA A 15 10.70 6.22 10.55
CA ALA A 15 10.36 6.98 11.75
C ALA A 15 9.47 8.21 11.43
N ILE A 16 9.75 8.91 10.32
CA ILE A 16 8.89 10.01 9.84
C ILE A 16 7.51 9.47 9.45
N ALA A 17 7.45 8.36 8.71
CA ALA A 17 6.18 7.75 8.31
C ALA A 17 5.33 7.32 9.52
N ASP A 18 5.96 6.84 10.59
CA ASP A 18 5.28 6.40 11.81
C ASP A 18 4.82 7.57 12.69
N SER A 19 5.35 8.78 12.47
CA SER A 19 5.04 10.00 13.23
C SER A 19 4.24 11.04 12.44
N LEU A 20 3.70 10.68 11.28
CA LEU A 20 2.79 11.55 10.53
C LEU A 20 1.58 11.95 11.39
N PRO A 21 1.18 13.23 11.37
CA PRO A 21 0.02 13.70 12.13
C PRO A 21 -1.29 13.18 11.53
N ASP A 22 -2.34 13.14 12.36
CA ASP A 22 -3.63 12.52 12.00
C ASP A 22 -4.27 13.14 10.74
N ASP A 23 -4.12 14.45 10.53
CA ASP A 23 -4.63 15.14 9.34
C ASP A 23 -3.96 14.67 8.03
N GLU A 24 -2.65 14.41 8.07
CA GLU A 24 -1.92 13.82 6.94
C GLU A 24 -2.35 12.36 6.72
N LEU A 25 -2.63 11.61 7.81
CA LEU A 25 -3.15 10.25 7.71
C LEU A 25 -4.54 10.20 7.08
N ASP A 26 -5.42 11.14 7.42
CA ASP A 26 -6.76 11.27 6.83
C ASP A 26 -6.69 11.59 5.33
N ILE A 27 -5.80 12.50 4.92
CA ILE A 27 -5.57 12.83 3.50
C ILE A 27 -5.07 11.60 2.74
N ILE A 28 -4.13 10.85 3.32
CA ILE A 28 -3.60 9.61 2.72
C ILE A 28 -4.72 8.57 2.59
N ALA A 29 -5.52 8.37 3.63
CA ALA A 29 -6.63 7.42 3.61
C ALA A 29 -7.63 7.77 2.51
N ALA A 30 -8.07 9.02 2.42
CA ALA A 30 -9.00 9.47 1.39
C ALA A 30 -8.46 9.27 -0.04
N ARG A 31 -7.18 9.58 -0.27
CA ARG A 31 -6.51 9.34 -1.56
C ARG A 31 -6.46 7.85 -1.92
N VAL A 32 -6.14 6.98 -0.96
CA VAL A 32 -6.10 5.53 -1.20
C VAL A 32 -7.50 4.99 -1.50
N ASP A 33 -8.51 5.44 -0.75
CA ASP A 33 -9.90 5.02 -0.95
C ASP A 33 -10.41 5.45 -2.34
N GLU A 34 -10.08 6.66 -2.79
CA GLU A 34 -10.39 7.13 -4.15
C GLU A 34 -9.71 6.24 -5.22
N MET A 35 -8.44 5.90 -5.03
CA MET A 35 -7.71 5.02 -5.96
C MET A 35 -8.32 3.60 -6.01
N MET A 36 -8.70 3.06 -4.85
CA MET A 36 -9.38 1.76 -4.75
C MET A 36 -10.72 1.77 -5.50
N GLU A 37 -11.51 2.84 -5.34
CA GLU A 37 -12.79 3.02 -6.02
C GLU A 37 -12.63 3.14 -7.55
N GLN A 38 -11.59 3.84 -8.01
CA GLN A 38 -11.28 3.97 -9.44
C GLN A 38 -10.88 2.63 -10.07
N HIS A 39 -10.17 1.78 -9.34
CA HIS A 39 -9.61 0.55 -9.90
C HIS A 39 -10.53 -0.68 -9.83
N LYS A 40 -11.67 -0.62 -9.10
CA LYS A 40 -12.83 -1.55 -9.03
C LYS A 40 -12.57 -3.07 -8.95
N SER A 41 -11.31 -3.48 -9.01
CA SER A 41 -10.86 -4.85 -9.12
C SER A 41 -9.53 -4.94 -8.42
N ASN A 42 -9.44 -5.81 -7.42
CA ASN A 42 -8.21 -6.05 -6.71
C ASN A 42 -7.27 -6.89 -7.61
N PRO A 43 -6.11 -6.36 -8.05
CA PRO A 43 -5.20 -7.05 -8.94
C PRO A 43 -4.58 -8.32 -8.34
N LEU A 44 -4.70 -8.53 -7.02
CA LEU A 44 -4.21 -9.72 -6.33
C LEU A 44 -5.17 -10.92 -6.46
N LEU A 45 -6.45 -10.68 -6.73
CA LEU A 45 -7.46 -11.74 -6.81
C LEU A 45 -7.22 -12.67 -7.99
N ALA A 46 -6.95 -12.13 -9.19
CA ALA A 46 -6.76 -12.95 -10.38
C ALA A 46 -5.57 -13.94 -10.28
N PRO A 47 -4.37 -13.52 -9.83
CA PRO A 47 -3.27 -14.45 -9.55
C PRO A 47 -3.60 -15.49 -8.47
N MET A 48 -4.32 -15.10 -7.42
CA MET A 48 -4.74 -16.00 -6.36
C MET A 48 -5.69 -17.08 -6.90
N CYS A 49 -6.71 -16.71 -7.66
CA CYS A 49 -7.61 -17.65 -8.32
C CYS A 49 -6.85 -18.59 -9.27
N ALA A 50 -5.91 -18.07 -10.05
CA ALA A 50 -5.09 -18.89 -10.94
C ALA A 50 -4.19 -19.89 -10.19
N PHE A 51 -3.69 -19.54 -9.02
CA PHE A 51 -2.94 -20.45 -8.16
C PHE A 51 -3.86 -21.55 -7.61
N MET A 52 -5.03 -21.19 -7.07
CA MET A 52 -5.96 -22.14 -6.48
C MET A 52 -6.50 -23.15 -7.49
N LEU A 53 -6.78 -22.73 -8.72
CA LEU A 53 -7.20 -23.61 -9.83
C LEU A 53 -6.18 -24.69 -10.21
N ARG A 54 -4.92 -24.58 -9.77
CA ARG A 54 -3.91 -25.65 -9.97
C ARG A 54 -4.02 -26.77 -8.94
N HIS A 55 -4.72 -26.53 -7.84
CA HIS A 55 -4.77 -27.41 -6.68
C HIS A 55 -6.20 -27.85 -6.31
N PHE A 56 -7.21 -27.14 -6.81
CA PHE A 56 -8.62 -27.40 -6.56
C PHE A 56 -9.42 -27.38 -7.86
N ASP A 57 -10.51 -28.12 -7.91
CA ASP A 57 -11.39 -28.16 -9.07
C ASP A 57 -12.12 -26.83 -9.27
N ASN A 58 -12.34 -26.48 -10.54
CA ASN A 58 -12.99 -25.24 -10.96
C ASN A 58 -14.35 -24.98 -10.28
N PRO A 59 -15.24 -25.98 -10.07
CA PRO A 59 -16.50 -25.77 -9.35
C PRO A 59 -16.31 -25.32 -7.89
N VAL A 60 -15.22 -25.74 -7.22
CA VAL A 60 -14.93 -25.32 -5.83
C VAL A 60 -14.41 -23.88 -5.80
N ILE A 61 -13.63 -23.48 -6.80
CA ILE A 61 -13.15 -22.10 -6.94
C ILE A 61 -14.28 -21.15 -7.36
N GLY A 62 -15.22 -21.61 -8.18
CA GLY A 62 -16.42 -20.85 -8.53
C GLY A 62 -17.38 -20.63 -7.36
N MET A 63 -17.20 -21.33 -6.22
CA MET A 63 -17.96 -21.08 -4.99
C MET A 63 -17.36 -19.96 -4.12
N PHE A 64 -16.15 -19.46 -4.45
CA PHE A 64 -15.61 -18.18 -3.95
C PHE A 64 -16.29 -17.01 -4.67
N ASP A 65 -17.63 -17.03 -4.74
CA ASP A 65 -18.39 -15.95 -5.33
C ASP A 65 -18.23 -14.68 -4.46
N MET A 66 -18.32 -13.52 -5.10
CA MET A 66 -17.68 -12.24 -4.72
C MET A 66 -18.08 -11.60 -3.37
N ASP A 67 -18.87 -12.27 -2.52
CA ASP A 67 -19.27 -11.85 -1.16
C ASP A 67 -18.55 -12.68 -0.05
N ASP A 68 -17.43 -13.33 -0.40
CA ASP A 68 -16.66 -14.13 0.54
C ASP A 68 -15.76 -13.23 1.41
N GLU A 69 -15.72 -13.46 2.73
CA GLU A 69 -14.88 -12.72 3.69
C GLU A 69 -13.40 -12.68 3.26
N ALA A 70 -12.96 -13.69 2.50
CA ALA A 70 -11.62 -13.77 1.94
C ALA A 70 -11.34 -12.69 0.87
N VAL A 71 -12.34 -12.29 0.08
CA VAL A 71 -12.23 -11.22 -0.92
C VAL A 71 -12.12 -9.88 -0.22
N GLU A 72 -12.98 -9.61 0.77
CA GLU A 72 -12.90 -8.41 1.61
C GLU A 72 -11.55 -8.31 2.33
N ALA A 73 -11.04 -9.43 2.85
CA ALA A 73 -9.71 -9.48 3.48
C ALA A 73 -8.58 -9.18 2.49
N ALA A 74 -8.68 -9.66 1.24
CA ALA A 74 -7.71 -9.35 0.20
C ALA A 74 -7.75 -7.87 -0.20
N GLU A 75 -8.93 -7.25 -0.23
CA GLU A 75 -9.10 -5.81 -0.47
C GLU A 75 -8.56 -4.97 0.67
N ALA A 76 -8.86 -5.34 1.92
CA ALA A 76 -8.31 -4.69 3.10
C ALA A 76 -6.78 -4.78 3.12
N PHE A 77 -6.21 -5.93 2.77
CA PHE A 77 -4.77 -6.11 2.65
C PHE A 77 -4.16 -5.19 1.59
N LEU A 78 -4.78 -5.11 0.41
CA LEU A 78 -4.31 -4.20 -0.64
C LEU A 78 -4.35 -2.74 -0.17
N ARG A 79 -5.44 -2.33 0.47
CA ARG A 79 -5.61 -0.98 1.03
C ARG A 79 -4.51 -0.66 2.03
N ASP A 80 -4.23 -1.56 2.98
CA ASP A 80 -3.17 -1.37 3.99
C ASP A 80 -1.78 -1.24 3.35
N MET A 81 -1.50 -2.02 2.31
CA MET A 81 -0.27 -1.88 1.54
C MET A 81 -0.17 -0.52 0.85
N MET A 82 -1.27 -0.04 0.25
CA MET A 82 -1.31 1.27 -0.41
C MET A 82 -1.15 2.41 0.58
N VAL A 83 -1.82 2.36 1.74
CA VAL A 83 -1.64 3.33 2.83
C VAL A 83 -0.18 3.35 3.29
N THR A 84 0.41 2.17 3.53
CA THR A 84 1.81 2.05 3.95
C THR A 84 2.77 2.66 2.92
N ALA A 85 2.52 2.43 1.63
CA ALA A 85 3.32 3.00 0.55
C ALA A 85 3.17 4.53 0.48
N ALA A 86 1.96 5.05 0.61
CA ALA A 86 1.68 6.48 0.60
C ALA A 86 2.30 7.21 1.81
N LYS A 87 2.24 6.61 3.01
CA LYS A 87 2.95 7.13 4.20
C LYS A 87 4.45 7.25 3.97
N ARG A 88 5.06 6.24 3.32
CA ARG A 88 6.48 6.25 2.97
C ARG A 88 6.81 7.26 1.88
N GLU A 89 5.95 7.42 0.88
CA GLU A 89 6.08 8.46 -0.16
C GLU A 89 6.12 9.85 0.50
N ARG A 90 5.16 10.14 1.40
CA ARG A 90 5.11 11.39 2.15
C ARG A 90 6.33 11.59 3.05
N ALA A 91 6.75 10.55 3.76
CA ALA A 91 7.94 10.60 4.59
C ALA A 91 9.23 10.88 3.79
N ILE A 92 9.34 10.33 2.57
CA ILE A 92 10.46 10.63 1.66
C ILE A 92 10.46 12.11 1.27
N GLU A 93 9.30 12.71 1.01
CA GLU A 93 9.20 14.15 0.70
C GLU A 93 9.67 15.01 1.87
N ILE A 94 9.21 14.71 3.08
CA ILE A 94 9.63 15.42 4.30
C ILE A 94 11.12 15.22 4.56
N TRP A 95 11.62 13.99 4.44
CA TRP A 95 13.03 13.68 4.62
C TRP A 95 13.91 14.46 3.64
N LYS A 96 13.53 14.48 2.35
CA LYS A 96 14.21 15.27 1.32
C LYS A 96 14.21 16.75 1.65
N HIS A 97 13.08 17.29 2.08
CA HIS A 97 12.97 18.69 2.47
C HIS A 97 13.98 18.99 3.59
N ASN A 98 13.96 18.21 4.67
CA ASN A 98 14.85 18.40 5.82
C ASN A 98 16.34 18.30 5.45
N HIS A 99 16.72 17.34 4.60
CA HIS A 99 18.11 17.13 4.20
C HIS A 99 18.56 18.03 3.06
N SER A 100 17.64 18.64 2.30
CA SER A 100 17.98 19.62 1.27
C SER A 100 18.45 20.96 1.86
N TYR A 101 18.08 21.28 3.10
CA TYR A 101 18.59 22.47 3.80
C TYR A 101 19.99 22.28 4.41
N ASP A 102 20.42 21.04 4.65
CA ASP A 102 21.76 20.73 5.18
C ASP A 102 22.88 20.89 4.14
N GLU A 103 22.57 20.91 2.84
CA GLU A 103 23.58 21.18 1.79
C GLU A 103 23.88 22.69 1.58
N VAL A 104 23.16 23.58 2.29
CA VAL A 104 23.24 25.05 2.08
C VAL A 104 23.77 25.82 3.30
N ALA A 105 24.17 25.13 4.38
CA ALA A 105 24.66 25.71 5.63
C ALA A 105 26.18 25.54 5.82
#